data_AF-A0A246PQP6-F1
#
_entry.id   AF-A0A246PQP6-F1
#
_cell.length_a   1.000
_cell.length_b   1.000
_cell.length_c   1.000
_cell.angle_alpha   90.00
_cell.angle_beta   90.00
_cell.angle_gamma   90.00
#
_symmetry.space_group_name_H-M   'P 1'
#
loop_
_entity.id
_entity.type
_entity.pdbx_description
1 polymer ?
#
loop_
_entity_poly.entity_id
_entity_poly.type
_entity_poly.pdbx_seq_one_letter_code
_entity_poly.pdbx_strand_id
1 'polypeptide(L)'
;MTNKIFNRFEVARKDIFQTVIDEMLRVGWVQKNKGDSSENNFFVMYSDGNDNKKNIFIELIPFDGRNSESSPSTNSSYDIRKSDYADPFFRFSEGYDEHTSRRINITDSNPLGWFFGRRYNTGFTKGKGPTYDKDAIFELYVFADKERVIVATIAPEYLSGYNVVSYIGVPDDLYLKESHEPFTRAIYAASTAFSGVTSNSSTQQNQGWMFAGPESFPSSTKPYRSTTSYFTPLKNPTIDKSYILSPIFVETKEEGVRGRLDGIFYLSGTTNLSQGDFIEIPTDEGIQKYRYLACVSNTMNTYSLPSDIVIRVS
;
A
#
# COMPACT_ATOMS: atom_id res chain seq x y z
N MET A 1 20.13 1.93 6.90
CA MET A 1 19.80 0.86 5.95
C MET A 1 18.76 -0.03 6.59
N THR A 2 17.80 -0.54 5.81
CA THR A 2 16.59 -1.21 6.35
C THR A 2 16.85 -2.67 6.70
N ASN A 3 16.21 -3.18 7.75
CA ASN A 3 16.15 -4.61 8.09
C ASN A 3 14.92 -5.32 7.48
N LYS A 4 14.12 -4.61 6.67
CA LYS A 4 12.85 -5.10 6.13
C LYS A 4 13.09 -5.90 4.84
N ILE A 5 13.20 -7.22 4.98
CA ILE A 5 13.43 -8.15 3.88
C ILE A 5 12.10 -8.69 3.37
N PHE A 6 11.88 -8.61 2.06
CA PHE A 6 10.63 -9.06 1.44
C PHE A 6 10.65 -10.56 1.18
N ASN A 7 9.54 -11.23 1.51
CA ASN A 7 9.29 -12.61 1.12
C ASN A 7 8.81 -12.67 -0.33
N ARG A 8 9.38 -13.58 -1.11
CA ARG A 8 9.04 -13.79 -2.53
C ARG A 8 8.05 -14.95 -2.68
N PHE A 9 7.02 -14.74 -3.50
CA PHE A 9 6.04 -15.74 -3.88
C PHE A 9 5.82 -15.72 -5.40
N GLU A 10 5.39 -16.86 -5.94
CA GLU A 10 4.81 -16.99 -7.27
C GLU A 10 3.40 -17.57 -7.09
N VAL A 11 2.39 -16.76 -7.37
CA VAL A 11 1.00 -17.09 -7.03
C VAL A 11 0.07 -16.73 -8.17
N ALA A 12 -1.05 -17.46 -8.28
CA ALA A 12 -2.09 -17.06 -9.21
C ALA A 12 -2.72 -15.73 -8.74
N ARG A 13 -3.14 -14.93 -9.70
CA ARG A 13 -3.67 -13.58 -9.49
C ARG A 13 -4.82 -13.54 -8.48
N LYS A 14 -5.64 -14.58 -8.44
CA LYS A 14 -6.75 -14.75 -7.47
C LYS A 14 -6.32 -15.03 -6.03
N ASP A 15 -5.12 -15.58 -5.85
CA ASP A 15 -4.60 -16.02 -4.56
C ASP A 15 -3.74 -14.93 -3.89
N ILE A 16 -3.38 -13.85 -4.61
CA ILE A 16 -2.60 -12.72 -4.08
C ILE A 16 -3.24 -12.13 -2.82
N PHE A 17 -4.56 -11.89 -2.83
CA PHE A 17 -5.24 -11.29 -1.68
C PHE A 17 -5.11 -12.15 -0.42
N GLN A 18 -5.36 -13.45 -0.55
CA GLN A 18 -5.24 -14.35 0.59
C GLN A 18 -3.78 -14.48 1.03
N THR A 19 -2.83 -14.50 0.09
CA THR A 19 -1.38 -14.53 0.41
C THR A 19 -0.97 -13.33 1.27
N VAL A 20 -1.46 -12.13 0.95
CA VAL A 20 -1.18 -10.93 1.76
C VAL A 20 -1.83 -11.02 3.14
N ILE A 21 -3.08 -11.50 3.25
CA ILE A 21 -3.74 -11.71 4.54
C ILE A 21 -2.96 -12.73 5.38
N ASP A 22 -2.53 -13.83 4.78
CA ASP A 22 -1.78 -14.88 5.47
C ASP A 22 -0.43 -14.35 5.99
N GLU A 23 0.27 -13.52 5.22
CA GLU A 23 1.50 -12.86 5.67
C GLU A 23 1.26 -11.87 6.82
N MET A 24 0.13 -11.14 6.82
CA MET A 24 -0.26 -10.32 7.97
C MET A 24 -0.49 -11.18 9.22
N LEU A 25 -1.27 -12.25 9.10
CA LEU A 25 -1.55 -13.14 10.23
C LEU A 25 -0.26 -13.80 10.76
N ARG A 26 0.66 -14.20 9.87
CA ARG A 26 1.95 -14.81 10.22
C ARG A 26 2.78 -13.92 11.15
N VAL A 27 2.74 -12.61 10.97
CA VAL A 27 3.53 -11.65 11.77
C VAL A 27 2.77 -11.09 12.97
N GLY A 28 1.58 -11.62 13.26
CA GLY A 28 0.86 -11.34 14.50
C GLY A 28 -0.33 -10.38 14.37
N TRP A 29 -0.76 -10.03 13.14
CA TRP A 29 -2.05 -9.37 12.97
C TRP A 29 -3.20 -10.33 13.31
N VAL A 30 -4.32 -9.77 13.73
CA VAL A 30 -5.53 -10.53 14.07
C VAL A 30 -6.69 -10.04 13.22
N GLN A 31 -7.42 -10.97 12.60
CA GLN A 31 -8.70 -10.66 11.97
C GLN A 31 -9.80 -10.61 13.03
N LYS A 32 -10.31 -9.41 13.31
CA LYS A 32 -11.30 -9.16 14.37
C LYS A 32 -12.69 -9.70 14.07
N ASN A 33 -13.08 -9.76 12.80
CA ASN A 33 -14.38 -10.30 12.38
C ASN A 33 -14.32 -11.79 12.00
N LYS A 34 -13.30 -12.53 12.44
CA LYS A 34 -13.18 -13.97 12.18
C LYS A 34 -14.33 -14.72 12.88
N GLY A 35 -14.98 -15.63 12.16
CA GLY A 35 -16.15 -16.36 12.64
C GLY A 35 -17.49 -15.62 12.55
N ASP A 36 -17.50 -14.35 12.12
CA ASP A 36 -18.72 -13.64 11.77
C ASP A 36 -19.15 -13.96 10.32
N SER A 37 -20.44 -13.82 10.03
CA SER A 37 -21.03 -13.80 8.69
C SER A 37 -20.32 -12.86 7.70
N SER A 38 -19.62 -11.84 8.21
CA SER A 38 -18.87 -10.88 7.42
C SER A 38 -17.40 -11.24 7.15
N GLU A 39 -16.87 -12.32 7.74
CA GLU A 39 -15.43 -12.65 7.77
C GLU A 39 -14.78 -12.71 6.38
N ASN A 40 -15.56 -13.09 5.36
CA ASN A 40 -15.10 -13.26 3.98
C ASN A 40 -15.46 -12.08 3.07
N ASN A 41 -16.19 -11.08 3.59
CA ASN A 41 -16.65 -9.92 2.84
C ASN A 41 -15.68 -8.75 2.95
N PHE A 42 -15.10 -8.59 4.14
CA PHE A 42 -14.02 -7.65 4.45
C PHE A 42 -13.23 -8.20 5.62
N PHE A 43 -11.96 -7.85 5.72
CA PHE A 43 -11.03 -8.36 6.73
C PHE A 43 -10.66 -7.22 7.65
N VAL A 44 -11.19 -7.22 8.87
CA VAL A 44 -10.86 -6.20 9.89
C VAL A 44 -9.56 -6.61 10.57
N MET A 45 -8.44 -6.09 10.08
CA MET A 45 -7.11 -6.45 10.56
C MET A 45 -6.70 -5.51 11.69
N TYR A 46 -6.38 -6.11 12.83
CA TYR A 46 -5.90 -5.42 14.03
C TYR A 46 -4.45 -5.80 14.34
N SER A 47 -3.68 -4.82 14.82
CA SER A 47 -2.39 -5.05 15.45
C SER A 47 -2.12 -4.02 16.55
N ASP A 48 -1.41 -4.47 17.59
CA ASP A 48 -0.91 -3.65 18.70
C ASP A 48 0.45 -2.99 18.41
N GLY A 49 0.98 -3.15 17.20
CA GLY A 49 2.27 -2.60 16.78
C GLY A 49 3.48 -3.43 17.22
N ASN A 50 4.66 -3.08 16.71
CA ASN A 50 5.90 -3.81 17.02
C ASN A 50 6.33 -3.60 18.49
N ASP A 51 5.88 -2.51 19.11
CA ASP A 51 6.15 -2.13 20.51
C ASP A 51 4.99 -2.43 21.47
N ASN A 52 3.89 -3.03 20.98
CA ASN A 52 2.66 -3.34 21.72
C ASN A 52 1.98 -2.10 22.35
N LYS A 53 2.15 -0.91 21.74
CA LYS A 53 1.61 0.37 22.23
C LYS A 53 0.66 1.05 21.25
N LYS A 54 0.36 0.39 20.14
CA LYS A 54 -0.47 0.94 19.07
C LYS A 54 -1.82 0.22 19.04
N ASN A 55 -2.79 0.84 18.39
CA ASN A 55 -4.05 0.20 18.03
C ASN A 55 -4.30 0.47 16.57
N ILE A 56 -3.80 -0.41 15.71
CA ILE A 56 -3.81 -0.24 14.27
C ILE A 56 -4.97 -1.06 13.73
N PHE A 57 -5.93 -0.39 13.10
CA PHE A 57 -7.06 -1.02 12.45
C PHE A 57 -7.06 -0.67 10.96
N ILE A 58 -6.97 -1.70 10.12
CA ILE A 58 -7.04 -1.59 8.67
C ILE A 58 -8.07 -2.60 8.19
N GLU A 59 -8.96 -2.17 7.30
CA GLU A 59 -9.87 -3.11 6.65
C GLU A 59 -9.47 -3.35 5.21
N LEU A 60 -9.32 -4.61 4.84
CA LEU A 60 -9.02 -5.04 3.47
C LEU A 60 -10.26 -5.70 2.85
N ILE A 61 -10.58 -5.32 1.63
CA ILE A 61 -11.84 -5.67 0.95
C ILE A 61 -11.50 -6.39 -0.36
N PRO A 62 -11.83 -7.69 -0.51
CA PRO A 62 -11.52 -8.48 -1.69
C PRO A 62 -12.55 -8.28 -2.83
N PHE A 63 -13.02 -7.06 -3.04
CA PHE A 63 -14.01 -6.77 -4.09
C PHE A 63 -13.60 -5.58 -4.94
N ASP A 64 -13.90 -5.67 -6.24
CA ASP A 64 -13.80 -4.55 -7.16
C ASP A 64 -14.92 -3.52 -6.91
N GLY A 65 -14.50 -2.30 -6.61
CA GLY A 65 -15.37 -1.13 -6.51
C GLY A 65 -15.92 -0.87 -5.11
N ARG A 66 -16.25 0.41 -4.88
CA ARG A 66 -16.68 0.92 -3.58
C ARG A 66 -18.02 0.29 -3.16
N ASN A 67 -18.11 -0.04 -1.87
CA ASN A 67 -19.30 -0.62 -1.23
C ASN A 67 -19.75 -1.97 -1.83
N SER A 68 -18.85 -2.70 -2.50
CA SER A 68 -19.16 -4.04 -3.01
C SER A 68 -19.35 -5.05 -1.87
N GLU A 69 -18.62 -4.89 -0.77
CA GLU A 69 -18.68 -5.71 0.43
C GLU A 69 -19.99 -5.60 1.21
N SER A 70 -20.75 -4.52 1.00
CA SER A 70 -22.04 -4.30 1.69
C SER A 70 -23.18 -5.19 1.17
N SER A 71 -23.00 -5.84 0.01
CA SER A 71 -23.99 -6.76 -0.58
C SER A 71 -23.28 -7.88 -1.35
N PRO A 72 -22.55 -8.77 -0.64
CA PRO A 72 -21.65 -9.75 -1.26
C PRO A 72 -22.40 -10.78 -2.12
N SER A 73 -23.64 -11.11 -1.79
CA SER A 73 -24.47 -12.04 -2.57
C SER A 73 -24.80 -11.51 -3.96
N THR A 74 -25.08 -10.22 -4.09
CA THR A 74 -25.37 -9.58 -5.38
C THR A 74 -24.09 -9.12 -6.11
N ASN A 75 -23.00 -8.91 -5.37
CA ASN A 75 -21.72 -8.41 -5.89
C ASN A 75 -20.66 -9.52 -6.01
N SER A 76 -21.04 -10.80 -5.98
CA SER A 76 -20.12 -11.93 -5.98
C SER A 76 -19.23 -11.99 -7.23
N SER A 77 -19.71 -11.47 -8.36
CA SER A 77 -18.95 -11.34 -9.61
C SER A 77 -17.80 -10.33 -9.53
N TYR A 78 -17.79 -9.47 -8.49
CA TYR A 78 -16.73 -8.51 -8.25
C TYR A 78 -15.74 -8.99 -7.18
N ASP A 79 -15.93 -10.18 -6.60
CA ASP A 79 -14.95 -10.79 -5.71
C ASP A 79 -13.68 -11.10 -6.51
N ILE A 80 -12.59 -10.41 -6.19
CA ILE A 80 -11.33 -10.51 -6.96
C ILE A 80 -10.69 -11.89 -6.79
N ARG A 81 -11.05 -12.64 -5.75
CA ARG A 81 -10.55 -14.01 -5.53
C ARG A 81 -11.19 -15.03 -6.47
N LYS A 82 -12.22 -14.63 -7.22
CA LYS A 82 -13.05 -15.54 -8.03
C LYS A 82 -13.28 -15.06 -9.47
N SER A 83 -13.20 -13.75 -9.70
CA SER A 83 -13.41 -13.09 -10.99
C SER A 83 -12.10 -12.58 -11.57
N ASP A 84 -12.06 -12.18 -12.84
CA ASP A 84 -10.87 -11.57 -13.47
C ASP A 84 -10.57 -10.14 -12.98
N TYR A 85 -11.45 -9.53 -12.19
CA TYR A 85 -11.15 -8.25 -11.55
C TYR A 85 -10.00 -8.40 -10.55
N ALA A 86 -9.17 -7.38 -10.47
CA ALA A 86 -7.93 -7.47 -9.70
C ALA A 86 -7.81 -6.42 -8.60
N ASP A 87 -8.60 -5.35 -8.58
CA ASP A 87 -8.36 -4.22 -7.69
C ASP A 87 -9.03 -4.41 -6.32
N PRO A 88 -8.25 -4.64 -5.24
CA PRO A 88 -8.78 -4.68 -3.89
C PRO A 88 -9.02 -3.27 -3.37
N PHE A 89 -9.89 -3.19 -2.37
CA PHE A 89 -10.18 -1.96 -1.67
C PHE A 89 -9.69 -2.05 -0.23
N PHE A 90 -9.51 -0.89 0.40
CA PHE A 90 -9.25 -0.76 1.82
C PHE A 90 -10.10 0.35 2.42
N ARG A 91 -10.26 0.35 3.74
CA ARG A 91 -10.73 1.51 4.50
C ARG A 91 -10.05 1.55 5.86
N PHE A 92 -10.14 2.70 6.51
CA PHE A 92 -9.75 2.84 7.90
C PHE A 92 -10.97 2.70 8.81
N SER A 93 -10.70 2.36 10.07
CA SER A 93 -11.69 2.31 11.15
C SER A 93 -11.01 2.66 12.46
N GLU A 94 -11.79 3.11 13.43
CA GLU A 94 -11.28 3.42 14.77
C GLU A 94 -11.34 2.21 15.71
N GLY A 95 -11.90 1.09 15.25
CA GLY A 95 -11.99 -0.14 16.02
C GLY A 95 -13.05 -1.13 15.54
N TYR A 96 -13.24 -2.19 16.31
CA TYR A 96 -14.25 -3.22 16.08
C TYR A 96 -14.83 -3.68 17.41
N ASP A 97 -16.16 -3.63 17.52
CA ASP A 97 -16.93 -4.15 18.65
C ASP A 97 -17.29 -5.61 18.38
N GLU A 98 -16.62 -6.51 19.10
CA GLU A 98 -16.79 -7.96 19.00
C GLU A 98 -18.16 -8.43 19.54
N HIS A 99 -18.82 -7.64 20.41
CA HIS A 99 -20.13 -8.00 20.97
C HIS A 99 -21.26 -7.74 19.98
N THR A 100 -21.15 -6.65 19.21
CA THR A 100 -22.16 -6.28 18.21
C THR A 100 -21.76 -6.63 16.78
N SER A 101 -20.57 -7.18 16.58
CA SER A 101 -19.94 -7.45 15.27
C SER A 101 -19.90 -6.20 14.38
N ARG A 102 -19.64 -5.03 14.97
CA ARG A 102 -19.68 -3.74 14.27
C ARG A 102 -18.34 -3.05 14.28
N ARG A 103 -18.00 -2.49 13.13
CA ARG A 103 -16.85 -1.59 12.96
C ARG A 103 -17.19 -0.22 13.57
N ILE A 104 -16.21 0.43 14.17
CA ILE A 104 -16.34 1.74 14.82
C ILE A 104 -15.80 2.82 13.89
N ASN A 105 -16.62 3.85 13.63
CA ASN A 105 -16.25 5.06 12.86
C ASN A 105 -15.49 4.75 11.55
N ILE A 106 -16.08 3.91 10.70
CA ILE A 106 -15.48 3.51 9.43
C ILE A 106 -15.45 4.62 8.41
N THR A 107 -14.44 4.58 7.54
CA THR A 107 -14.31 5.49 6.41
C THR A 107 -14.87 4.87 5.13
N ASP A 108 -15.03 5.69 4.09
CA ASP A 108 -15.31 5.18 2.75
C ASP A 108 -14.20 4.22 2.28
N SER A 109 -14.58 3.22 1.48
CA SER A 109 -13.62 2.31 0.85
C SER A 109 -12.92 2.97 -0.34
N ASN A 110 -11.60 2.76 -0.42
CA ASN A 110 -10.70 3.28 -1.45
C ASN A 110 -9.89 2.15 -2.10
N PRO A 111 -9.47 2.28 -3.37
CA PRO A 111 -8.60 1.31 -4.02
C PRO A 111 -7.26 1.22 -3.30
N LEU A 112 -6.75 0.02 -3.05
CA LEU A 112 -5.43 -0.17 -2.44
C LEU A 112 -4.30 -0.21 -3.49
N GLY A 113 -4.64 -0.51 -4.76
CA GLY A 113 -3.72 -0.44 -5.89
C GLY A 113 -2.59 -1.46 -5.80
N TRP A 114 -2.90 -2.76 -5.82
CA TRP A 114 -1.91 -3.85 -5.94
C TRP A 114 -1.54 -4.20 -7.38
N PHE A 115 -2.26 -3.66 -8.35
CA PHE A 115 -2.04 -3.84 -9.78
C PHE A 115 -2.05 -2.48 -10.45
N PHE A 116 -1.94 -2.43 -11.78
CA PHE A 116 -1.88 -1.17 -12.56
C PHE A 116 -2.96 -0.12 -12.21
N GLY A 117 -4.04 -0.58 -11.56
CA GLY A 117 -5.03 0.28 -10.93
C GLY A 117 -6.09 0.73 -11.92
N ARG A 118 -6.95 1.67 -11.48
CA ARG A 118 -8.19 2.00 -12.19
C ARG A 118 -7.95 3.03 -13.28
N ARG A 119 -8.65 2.88 -14.42
CA ARG A 119 -8.59 3.85 -15.52
C ARG A 119 -9.10 5.23 -15.09
N TYR A 120 -8.57 6.27 -15.71
CA TYR A 120 -8.80 7.67 -15.34
C TYR A 120 -10.28 8.08 -15.16
N ASN A 121 -11.19 7.57 -15.99
CA ASN A 121 -12.62 7.92 -15.99
C ASN A 121 -13.51 6.93 -15.22
N THR A 122 -12.94 5.93 -14.55
CA THR A 122 -13.72 4.86 -13.91
C THR A 122 -14.01 5.12 -12.42
N GLY A 123 -13.22 6.00 -11.79
CA GLY A 123 -13.36 6.34 -10.37
C GLY A 123 -13.43 5.08 -9.49
N PHE A 124 -14.39 5.04 -8.58
CA PHE A 124 -14.61 3.92 -7.65
C PHE A 124 -15.70 2.93 -8.11
N THR A 125 -16.15 3.04 -9.36
CA THR A 125 -17.34 2.33 -9.86
C THR A 125 -17.11 0.82 -9.93
N LYS A 126 -18.03 0.03 -9.37
CA LYS A 126 -18.00 -1.44 -9.42
C LYS A 126 -17.88 -1.98 -10.85
N GLY A 127 -17.08 -3.03 -11.02
CA GLY A 127 -16.87 -3.70 -12.31
C GLY A 127 -16.08 -2.89 -13.34
N LYS A 128 -15.35 -1.85 -12.89
CA LYS A 128 -14.55 -0.97 -13.75
C LYS A 128 -13.05 -0.99 -13.40
N GLY A 129 -12.64 -1.87 -12.51
CA GLY A 129 -11.23 -2.05 -12.19
C GLY A 129 -10.45 -2.74 -13.31
N PRO A 130 -9.12 -2.78 -13.18
CA PRO A 130 -8.27 -3.60 -14.02
C PRO A 130 -8.68 -5.08 -13.95
N THR A 131 -8.55 -5.76 -15.07
CA THR A 131 -8.83 -7.18 -15.21
C THR A 131 -7.60 -7.92 -15.70
N TYR A 132 -7.33 -9.05 -15.08
CA TYR A 132 -6.30 -10.00 -15.48
C TYR A 132 -6.88 -11.40 -15.34
N ASP A 133 -6.46 -12.33 -16.20
CA ASP A 133 -6.80 -13.74 -16.05
C ASP A 133 -6.55 -14.18 -14.60
N LYS A 134 -7.58 -14.74 -13.97
CA LYS A 134 -7.52 -15.16 -12.57
C LYS A 134 -6.49 -16.22 -12.25
N ASP A 135 -6.11 -17.01 -13.23
CA ASP A 135 -5.13 -18.09 -13.07
C ASP A 135 -3.75 -17.67 -13.60
N ALA A 136 -3.58 -16.44 -14.10
CA ALA A 136 -2.26 -15.91 -14.45
C ALA A 136 -1.35 -15.85 -13.22
N ILE A 137 -0.10 -16.27 -13.40
CA ILE A 137 0.90 -16.32 -12.33
C ILE A 137 1.64 -14.98 -12.26
N PHE A 138 1.67 -14.40 -11.06
CA PHE A 138 2.37 -13.16 -10.76
C PHE A 138 3.52 -13.46 -9.80
N GLU A 139 4.62 -12.72 -9.94
CA GLU A 139 5.64 -12.65 -8.91
C GLU A 139 5.21 -11.60 -7.88
N LEU A 140 5.23 -11.98 -6.61
CA LEU A 140 4.77 -11.16 -5.49
C LEU A 140 5.88 -11.05 -4.45
N TYR A 141 6.17 -9.83 -4.02
CA TYR A 141 7.02 -9.56 -2.86
C TYR A 141 6.18 -8.95 -1.75
N VAL A 142 6.22 -9.56 -0.57
CA VAL A 142 5.49 -9.06 0.61
C VAL A 142 6.46 -8.84 1.75
N PHE A 143 6.45 -7.63 2.30
CA PHE A 143 6.95 -7.37 3.65
C PHE A 143 5.76 -7.09 4.56
N ALA A 144 5.72 -7.75 5.71
CA ALA A 144 4.76 -7.45 6.76
C ALA A 144 5.47 -7.49 8.11
N ASP A 145 5.12 -6.56 8.98
CA ASP A 145 5.40 -6.60 10.42
C ASP A 145 4.12 -6.20 11.17
N LYS A 146 4.17 -6.01 12.50
CA LYS A 146 2.97 -5.65 13.27
C LYS A 146 2.48 -4.21 13.03
N GLU A 147 3.09 -3.42 12.15
CA GLU A 147 2.72 -2.03 11.92
C GLU A 147 2.33 -1.71 10.49
N ARG A 148 2.81 -2.50 9.53
CA ARG A 148 2.60 -2.24 8.11
C ARG A 148 2.69 -3.49 7.25
N VAL A 149 2.18 -3.33 6.04
CA VAL A 149 2.30 -4.26 4.94
C VAL A 149 2.72 -3.49 3.70
N ILE A 150 3.73 -4.03 3.02
CA ILE A 150 4.21 -3.52 1.74
C ILE A 150 4.13 -4.65 0.74
N VAL A 151 3.45 -4.39 -0.37
CA VAL A 151 3.22 -5.38 -1.42
C VAL A 151 3.78 -4.86 -2.73
N ALA A 152 4.68 -5.60 -3.34
CA ALA A 152 5.12 -5.38 -4.71
C ALA A 152 4.62 -6.50 -5.61
N THR A 153 3.80 -6.16 -6.59
CA THR A 153 3.26 -7.07 -7.59
C THR A 153 3.99 -6.86 -8.90
N ILE A 154 4.55 -7.94 -9.45
CA ILE A 154 5.24 -7.95 -10.73
C ILE A 154 4.39 -8.75 -11.70
N ALA A 155 3.85 -8.06 -12.70
CA ALA A 155 3.07 -8.69 -13.75
C ALA A 155 3.97 -9.53 -14.66
N PRO A 156 3.52 -10.72 -15.11
CA PRO A 156 4.29 -11.49 -16.07
C PRO A 156 4.37 -10.73 -17.41
N GLU A 157 5.49 -10.88 -18.10
CA GLU A 157 5.83 -10.09 -19.31
C GLU A 157 4.75 -10.17 -20.40
N TYR A 158 4.12 -11.34 -20.57
CA TYR A 158 3.09 -11.57 -21.60
C TYR A 158 1.79 -10.79 -21.36
N LEU A 159 1.55 -10.28 -20.14
CA LEU A 159 0.39 -9.44 -19.84
C LEU A 159 0.66 -7.96 -20.14
N SER A 160 1.88 -7.58 -20.53
CA SER A 160 2.30 -6.18 -20.66
C SER A 160 1.87 -5.33 -19.46
N GLY A 161 1.85 -5.96 -18.29
CA GLY A 161 1.41 -5.34 -17.05
C GLY A 161 2.51 -4.48 -16.45
N TYR A 162 2.13 -3.65 -15.49
CA TYR A 162 3.07 -2.76 -14.80
C TYR A 162 3.36 -3.30 -13.41
N ASN A 163 4.59 -3.08 -12.95
CA ASN A 163 4.95 -3.34 -11.58
C ASN A 163 4.31 -2.30 -10.68
N VAL A 164 3.85 -2.75 -9.53
CA VAL A 164 3.15 -1.90 -8.59
C VAL A 164 3.63 -2.19 -7.19
N VAL A 165 3.96 -1.12 -6.47
CA VAL A 165 4.26 -1.17 -5.03
C VAL A 165 3.16 -0.45 -4.30
N SER A 166 2.67 -1.06 -3.22
CA SER A 166 1.72 -0.46 -2.29
C SER A 166 2.26 -0.53 -0.86
N TYR A 167 1.92 0.49 -0.08
CA TYR A 167 2.24 0.61 1.33
C TYR A 167 0.93 0.84 2.08
N ILE A 168 0.69 0.09 3.14
CA ILE A 168 -0.37 0.39 4.10
C ILE A 168 0.09 0.10 5.53
N GLY A 169 -0.03 1.09 6.42
CA GLY A 169 0.39 0.95 7.81
C GLY A 169 1.00 2.23 8.38
N VAL A 170 1.62 2.10 9.54
CA VAL A 170 2.28 3.23 10.22
C VAL A 170 3.64 3.50 9.57
N PRO A 171 3.98 4.75 9.21
CA PRO A 171 5.35 5.12 8.81
C PRO A 171 6.40 4.71 9.86
N ASP A 172 7.64 4.54 9.42
CA ASP A 172 8.73 4.04 10.26
C ASP A 172 9.12 5.02 11.36
N ASP A 173 9.36 6.27 10.95
CA ASP A 173 9.58 7.38 11.84
C ASP A 173 8.39 8.32 11.74
N LEU A 174 7.91 8.77 12.89
CA LEU A 174 6.87 9.77 13.03
C LEU A 174 7.52 11.03 13.60
N TYR A 175 7.37 12.14 12.90
CA TYR A 175 8.02 13.40 13.29
C TYR A 175 7.08 14.36 14.01
N LEU A 176 5.82 13.99 14.12
CA LEU A 176 4.79 14.73 14.84
C LEU A 176 4.31 13.89 16.03
N LYS A 177 3.74 14.55 17.04
CA LYS A 177 3.17 13.86 18.19
C LYS A 177 1.88 13.15 17.76
N GLU A 178 1.85 11.85 17.89
CA GLU A 178 0.75 10.99 17.47
C GLU A 178 -0.04 10.42 18.65
N SER A 179 -1.34 10.23 18.44
CA SER A 179 -2.15 9.42 19.34
C SER A 179 -2.28 8.00 18.78
N HIS A 180 -2.15 7.05 19.69
CA HIS A 180 -2.26 5.61 19.45
C HIS A 180 -3.43 4.97 20.20
N GLU A 181 -4.12 5.75 21.04
CA GLU A 181 -5.22 5.34 21.90
C GLU A 181 -6.42 6.29 21.69
N PRO A 182 -7.64 5.76 21.47
CA PRO A 182 -7.99 4.33 21.35
C PRO A 182 -7.58 3.70 20.01
N PHE A 183 -7.08 4.50 19.06
CA PHE A 183 -6.59 4.04 17.76
C PHE A 183 -5.39 4.86 17.29
N THR A 184 -4.60 4.29 16.39
CA THR A 184 -3.47 4.98 15.76
C THR A 184 -3.95 5.91 14.64
N ARG A 185 -3.65 7.21 14.78
CA ARG A 185 -3.99 8.23 13.78
C ARG A 185 -3.03 8.23 12.58
N ALA A 186 -1.84 7.67 12.76
CA ALA A 186 -0.71 7.72 11.82
C ALA A 186 -0.69 6.57 10.80
N ILE A 187 -1.83 6.15 10.27
CA ILE A 187 -1.87 5.11 9.22
C ILE A 187 -1.81 5.79 7.85
N TYR A 188 -0.81 5.41 7.06
CA TYR A 188 -0.63 5.84 5.68
C TYR A 188 -0.96 4.71 4.71
N ALA A 189 -1.64 5.03 3.61
CA ALA A 189 -1.92 4.11 2.52
C ALA A 189 -1.63 4.75 1.17
N ALA A 190 -0.73 4.17 0.39
CA ALA A 190 -0.40 4.65 -0.95
C ALA A 190 0.07 3.53 -1.87
N SER A 191 0.06 3.82 -3.16
CA SER A 191 0.54 2.91 -4.20
C SER A 191 1.16 3.71 -5.33
N THR A 192 2.03 3.04 -6.09
CA THR A 192 2.56 3.57 -7.35
C THR A 192 1.53 3.47 -8.49
N ALA A 193 0.51 2.60 -8.36
CA ALA A 193 -0.50 2.32 -9.38
C ALA A 193 -1.23 3.56 -9.94
N PHE A 194 -2.10 3.41 -10.93
CA PHE A 194 -3.04 4.46 -11.25
C PHE A 194 -4.28 4.38 -10.37
N SER A 195 -4.82 5.55 -10.08
CA SER A 195 -6.09 5.66 -9.41
C SER A 195 -6.78 6.86 -10.06
N GLY A 196 -7.87 6.58 -10.78
CA GLY A 196 -8.29 7.42 -11.90
C GLY A 196 -8.48 8.90 -11.56
N VAL A 197 -8.05 9.80 -12.45
CA VAL A 197 -8.24 11.25 -12.32
C VAL A 197 -8.45 11.89 -13.69
N THR A 198 -9.33 12.89 -13.77
CA THR A 198 -9.28 13.91 -14.83
C THR A 198 -8.51 15.13 -14.30
N SER A 199 -7.94 15.95 -15.19
CA SER A 199 -7.15 17.15 -14.85
C SER A 199 -7.86 18.17 -13.93
N ASN A 200 -9.16 18.02 -13.70
CA ASN A 200 -10.00 19.00 -13.03
C ASN A 200 -10.50 18.56 -11.64
N SER A 201 -10.07 17.40 -11.12
CA SER A 201 -10.51 16.92 -9.80
C SER A 201 -9.38 16.24 -9.02
N SER A 202 -8.58 17.03 -8.32
CA SER A 202 -7.65 16.53 -7.29
C SER A 202 -8.38 15.76 -6.17
N THR A 203 -9.67 16.03 -5.98
CA THR A 203 -10.55 15.33 -5.02
C THR A 203 -10.87 13.88 -5.42
N GLN A 204 -10.63 13.48 -6.68
CA GLN A 204 -10.83 12.12 -7.19
C GLN A 204 -9.52 11.33 -7.36
N GLN A 205 -8.36 11.95 -7.08
CA GLN A 205 -7.08 11.23 -7.03
C GLN A 205 -7.13 10.24 -5.90
N ASN A 206 -6.89 8.95 -6.10
CA ASN A 206 -7.21 7.89 -5.12
C ASN A 206 -5.99 7.24 -4.48
N GLN A 207 -4.93 8.03 -4.24
CA GLN A 207 -3.69 7.60 -3.61
C GLN A 207 -3.24 8.57 -2.53
N GLY A 208 -2.33 8.11 -1.67
CA GLY A 208 -1.73 8.94 -0.62
C GLY A 208 -2.75 9.35 0.42
N TRP A 209 -3.22 8.39 1.20
CA TRP A 209 -4.18 8.62 2.27
C TRP A 209 -3.51 8.55 3.63
N MET A 210 -3.76 9.56 4.44
CA MET A 210 -3.42 9.58 5.85
C MET A 210 -4.72 9.50 6.67
N PHE A 211 -4.76 8.66 7.71
CA PHE A 211 -6.02 8.31 8.39
C PHE A 211 -6.64 9.48 9.17
N ALA A 212 -5.90 10.16 10.05
CA ALA A 212 -6.40 11.31 10.80
C ALA A 212 -5.22 12.18 11.20
N GLY A 213 -5.39 13.49 11.39
CA GLY A 213 -4.29 14.41 11.74
C GLY A 213 -3.53 13.99 13.01
N PRO A 214 -2.33 14.52 13.29
CA PRO A 214 -1.61 14.26 14.54
C PRO A 214 -2.27 15.00 15.72
N GLU A 215 -1.78 14.80 16.95
CA GLU A 215 -2.27 15.53 18.14
C GLU A 215 -2.04 17.03 18.03
N SER A 216 -0.88 17.42 17.52
CA SER A 216 -0.48 18.83 17.37
C SER A 216 -1.28 19.58 16.30
N PHE A 217 -1.95 18.85 15.40
CA PHE A 217 -2.75 19.40 14.31
C PHE A 217 -4.07 18.61 14.17
N PRO A 218 -5.02 18.77 15.12
CA PRO A 218 -6.25 17.98 15.14
C PRO A 218 -7.28 18.43 14.08
N SER A 219 -6.88 19.23 13.09
CA SER A 219 -7.76 19.81 12.08
C SER A 219 -8.49 18.76 11.24
N SER A 220 -7.95 17.55 11.12
CA SER A 220 -8.62 16.42 10.46
C SER A 220 -8.89 15.26 11.42
N THR A 221 -10.16 15.03 11.71
CA THR A 221 -10.67 13.78 12.33
C THR A 221 -11.02 12.71 11.29
N LYS A 222 -10.79 12.99 10.01
CA LYS A 222 -11.11 12.10 8.88
C LYS A 222 -9.88 11.85 8.03
N PRO A 223 -9.91 10.80 7.17
CA PRO A 223 -8.85 10.59 6.20
C PRO A 223 -8.71 11.77 5.25
N TYR A 224 -7.47 12.08 4.92
CA TYR A 224 -7.11 13.19 4.06
C TYR A 224 -5.90 12.82 3.20
N ARG A 225 -5.65 13.65 2.20
CA ARG A 225 -4.59 13.40 1.22
C ARG A 225 -3.24 13.85 1.75
N SER A 226 -2.22 13.05 1.49
CA SER A 226 -0.82 13.36 1.79
C SER A 226 0.06 13.00 0.61
N THR A 227 0.98 13.90 0.29
CA THR A 227 1.96 13.71 -0.79
C THR A 227 3.19 12.98 -0.27
N THR A 228 4.06 12.60 -1.20
CA THR A 228 5.40 12.12 -0.84
C THR A 228 6.50 12.99 -1.39
N SER A 229 7.56 13.18 -0.61
CA SER A 229 8.79 13.81 -1.03
C SER A 229 9.98 12.85 -0.87
N TYR A 230 11.01 13.05 -1.66
CA TYR A 230 12.22 12.25 -1.67
C TYR A 230 13.37 13.08 -2.24
N PHE A 231 14.59 12.75 -1.85
CA PHE A 231 15.78 13.47 -2.33
C PHE A 231 16.21 12.96 -3.71
N THR A 232 16.50 13.89 -4.61
CA THR A 232 17.20 13.63 -5.87
C THR A 232 18.56 14.35 -5.81
N PRO A 233 19.70 13.64 -6.00
CA PRO A 233 21.00 14.30 -6.00
C PRO A 233 21.09 15.30 -7.16
N LEU A 234 21.71 16.45 -6.90
CA LEU A 234 21.95 17.51 -7.90
C LEU A 234 23.05 17.14 -8.92
N LYS A 235 23.86 16.11 -8.63
CA LYS A 235 24.91 15.62 -9.54
C LYS A 235 24.43 14.38 -10.27
N ASN A 236 24.77 14.29 -11.55
CA ASN A 236 24.36 13.21 -12.44
C ASN A 236 24.97 11.86 -11.97
N PRO A 237 24.18 10.92 -11.41
CA PRO A 237 24.68 9.63 -10.92
C PRO A 237 25.16 8.70 -12.05
N THR A 238 24.92 9.07 -13.32
CA THR A 238 25.17 8.23 -14.50
C THR A 238 26.65 8.07 -14.84
N ILE A 239 27.55 8.97 -14.39
CA ILE A 239 28.97 8.93 -14.75
C ILE A 239 29.74 7.88 -13.91
N ASP A 240 29.34 7.66 -12.66
CA ASP A 240 30.08 6.81 -11.72
C ASP A 240 29.32 5.52 -11.35
N LYS A 241 28.19 5.20 -12.01
CA LYS A 241 27.28 4.08 -11.66
C LYS A 241 26.92 4.06 -10.16
N SER A 242 26.83 5.24 -9.56
CA SER A 242 26.62 5.40 -8.13
C SER A 242 25.17 5.75 -7.85
N TYR A 243 24.49 4.87 -7.11
CA TYR A 243 23.07 4.98 -6.80
C TYR A 243 22.86 5.55 -5.40
N ILE A 244 21.83 6.38 -5.23
CA ILE A 244 21.38 6.82 -3.91
C ILE A 244 20.02 6.23 -3.64
N LEU A 245 19.93 5.41 -2.58
CA LEU A 245 18.65 4.97 -2.05
C LEU A 245 18.08 6.10 -1.19
N SER A 246 17.09 6.78 -1.74
CA SER A 246 16.49 7.95 -1.14
C SER A 246 15.29 7.55 -0.28
N PRO A 247 15.24 7.97 0.99
CA PRO A 247 14.06 7.76 1.81
C PRO A 247 12.85 8.51 1.23
N ILE A 248 11.67 7.93 1.43
CA ILE A 248 10.40 8.52 1.01
C ILE A 248 9.73 9.10 2.26
N PHE A 249 9.39 10.37 2.23
CA PHE A 249 8.71 11.07 3.30
C PHE A 249 7.25 11.27 2.96
N VAL A 250 6.38 11.18 3.96
CA VAL A 250 4.95 11.49 3.85
C VAL A 250 4.73 12.88 4.44
N GLU A 251 4.09 13.74 3.66
CA GLU A 251 3.90 15.14 4.04
C GLU A 251 2.55 15.69 3.60
N THR A 252 2.11 16.75 4.29
CA THR A 252 0.97 17.57 3.88
C THR A 252 1.37 19.05 3.91
N LYS A 253 0.61 19.89 3.22
CA LYS A 253 0.89 21.33 3.18
C LYS A 253 0.73 21.98 4.55
N GLU A 254 -0.20 21.47 5.35
CA GLU A 254 -0.56 22.01 6.66
C GLU A 254 0.38 21.52 7.78
N GLU A 255 0.82 20.26 7.72
CA GLU A 255 1.57 19.61 8.80
C GLU A 255 3.08 19.55 8.51
N GLY A 256 3.49 19.80 7.26
CA GLY A 256 4.84 19.50 6.80
C GLY A 256 5.08 18.00 6.74
N VAL A 257 6.29 17.56 7.12
CA VAL A 257 6.66 16.14 7.10
C VAL A 257 6.07 15.43 8.31
N ARG A 258 5.18 14.47 8.06
CA ARG A 258 4.53 13.68 9.11
C ARG A 258 5.33 12.44 9.49
N GLY A 259 5.94 11.78 8.51
CA GLY A 259 6.75 10.60 8.77
C GLY A 259 7.60 10.18 7.59
N ARG A 260 8.43 9.15 7.81
CA ARG A 260 9.30 8.53 6.80
C ARG A 260 8.89 7.09 6.58
N LEU A 261 8.76 6.68 5.33
CA LEU A 261 8.56 5.28 4.97
C LEU A 261 9.88 4.52 5.05
N ASP A 262 9.82 3.25 5.42
CA ASP A 262 10.95 2.34 5.35
C ASP A 262 10.54 1.02 4.67
N GLY A 263 11.54 0.26 4.22
CA GLY A 263 11.36 -0.97 3.43
C GLY A 263 11.25 -0.72 1.93
N ILE A 264 10.86 0.49 1.53
CA ILE A 264 10.90 0.98 0.15
C ILE A 264 11.75 2.25 0.07
N PHE A 265 12.53 2.37 -1.00
CA PHE A 265 13.33 3.56 -1.27
C PHE A 265 13.10 4.03 -2.69
N TYR A 266 13.11 5.35 -2.87
CA TYR A 266 13.21 5.94 -4.19
C TYR A 266 14.63 5.81 -4.72
N LEU A 267 14.76 5.51 -6.02
CA LEU A 267 16.04 5.45 -6.69
C LEU A 267 16.12 6.47 -7.82
N SER A 268 17.03 7.43 -7.70
CA SER A 268 17.34 8.38 -8.77
C SER A 268 18.35 7.81 -9.76
N GLY A 269 18.22 8.15 -11.05
CA GLY A 269 19.26 7.88 -12.05
C GLY A 269 19.26 6.45 -12.60
N THR A 270 18.08 5.98 -13.02
CA THR A 270 17.84 4.60 -13.45
C THR A 270 18.20 4.30 -14.91
N THR A 271 18.91 5.21 -15.59
CA THR A 271 19.26 5.11 -17.03
C THR A 271 20.05 3.86 -17.41
N ASN A 272 20.75 3.23 -16.45
CA ASN A 272 21.52 1.99 -16.64
C ASN A 272 20.91 0.77 -15.93
N LEU A 273 19.66 0.86 -15.46
CA LEU A 273 18.97 -0.24 -14.77
C LEU A 273 17.77 -0.73 -15.56
N SER A 274 17.64 -2.05 -15.63
CA SER A 274 16.49 -2.76 -16.17
C SER A 274 15.61 -3.28 -15.04
N GLN A 275 14.32 -3.49 -15.34
CA GLN A 275 13.38 -4.09 -14.40
C GLN A 275 13.94 -5.39 -13.81
N GLY A 276 13.96 -5.50 -12.47
CA GLY A 276 14.44 -6.68 -11.76
C GLY A 276 15.94 -6.73 -11.49
N ASP A 277 16.72 -5.74 -11.96
CA ASP A 277 18.13 -5.62 -11.62
C ASP A 277 18.34 -5.52 -10.10
N PHE A 278 19.53 -5.94 -9.66
CA PHE A 278 19.91 -5.87 -8.26
C PHE A 278 20.96 -4.79 -8.01
N ILE A 279 20.80 -4.11 -6.87
CA ILE A 279 21.77 -3.18 -6.31
C ILE A 279 22.32 -3.80 -5.03
N GLU A 280 23.63 -3.92 -4.96
CA GLU A 280 24.34 -4.50 -3.83
C GLU A 280 25.06 -3.39 -3.07
N ILE A 281 24.74 -3.26 -1.78
CA ILE A 281 25.29 -2.23 -0.91
C ILE A 281 26.09 -2.92 0.20
N PRO A 282 27.43 -2.77 0.24
CA PRO A 282 28.24 -3.24 1.34
C PRO A 282 27.90 -2.48 2.62
N THR A 283 27.73 -3.21 3.72
CA THR A 283 27.45 -2.68 5.05
C THR A 283 28.32 -3.38 6.08
N ASP A 284 28.36 -2.86 7.31
CA ASP A 284 29.06 -3.50 8.41
C ASP A 284 28.50 -4.91 8.73
N GLU A 285 27.25 -5.20 8.33
CA GLU A 285 26.57 -6.49 8.52
C GLU A 285 26.69 -7.43 7.31
N GLY A 286 27.42 -7.02 6.27
CA GLY A 286 27.55 -7.74 5.00
C GLY A 286 26.91 -7.02 3.82
N ILE A 287 26.72 -7.73 2.71
CA ILE A 287 26.13 -7.18 1.48
C ILE A 287 24.61 -7.24 1.58
N GLN A 288 23.96 -6.08 1.50
CA GLN A 288 22.51 -5.99 1.35
C GLN A 288 22.15 -5.91 -0.14
N LYS A 289 21.15 -6.69 -0.55
CA LYS A 289 20.70 -6.79 -1.93
C LYS A 289 19.31 -6.20 -2.08
N TYR A 290 19.21 -5.23 -2.98
CA TYR A 290 17.98 -4.52 -3.29
C TYR A 290 17.56 -4.84 -4.72
N ARG A 291 16.29 -5.20 -4.91
CA ARG A 291 15.70 -5.39 -6.24
C ARG A 291 15.08 -4.09 -6.72
N TYR A 292 15.46 -3.65 -7.92
CA TYR A 292 14.89 -2.49 -8.59
C TYR A 292 13.58 -2.85 -9.29
N LEU A 293 12.58 -2.00 -9.06
CA LEU A 293 11.24 -2.10 -9.60
C LEU A 293 10.91 -0.81 -10.36
N ALA A 294 10.91 -0.90 -11.69
CA ALA A 294 10.36 0.11 -12.57
C ALA A 294 8.83 0.02 -12.50
N CYS A 295 8.24 0.81 -11.61
CA CYS A 295 6.81 0.83 -11.38
C CYS A 295 6.14 1.87 -12.27
N VAL A 296 4.86 1.65 -12.55
CA VAL A 296 4.00 2.74 -13.01
C VAL A 296 3.95 3.83 -11.95
N SER A 297 3.90 5.10 -12.33
CA SER A 297 3.49 6.20 -11.45
C SER A 297 2.76 7.27 -12.26
N ASN A 298 1.81 7.95 -11.63
CA ASN A 298 1.13 9.06 -12.25
C ASN A 298 1.95 10.34 -12.06
N THR A 299 2.68 10.73 -13.09
CA THR A 299 3.53 11.94 -13.10
C THR A 299 2.76 13.24 -12.86
N MET A 300 1.42 13.23 -13.00
CA MET A 300 0.53 14.35 -12.72
C MET A 300 -0.08 14.28 -11.30
N ASN A 301 0.21 13.23 -10.52
CA ASN A 301 -0.34 12.99 -9.20
C ASN A 301 0.77 12.98 -8.14
N THR A 302 0.78 14.01 -7.29
CA THR A 302 1.74 14.13 -6.18
C THR A 302 1.42 13.24 -4.98
N TYR A 303 0.27 12.55 -4.99
CA TYR A 303 -0.19 11.68 -3.91
C TYR A 303 0.16 10.19 -4.12
N SER A 304 0.77 9.84 -5.26
CA SER A 304 1.25 8.48 -5.54
C SER A 304 2.64 8.25 -4.96
N LEU A 305 3.01 6.98 -4.73
CA LEU A 305 4.40 6.62 -4.53
C LEU A 305 5.21 6.85 -5.83
N PRO A 306 6.53 7.09 -5.76
CA PRO A 306 7.37 7.28 -6.94
C PRO A 306 7.46 6.02 -7.80
N SER A 307 7.78 6.17 -9.09
CA SER A 307 7.90 5.07 -10.06
C SER A 307 9.12 4.19 -9.85
N ASP A 308 10.23 4.77 -9.44
CA ASP A 308 11.52 4.07 -9.38
C ASP A 308 11.78 3.65 -7.93
N ILE A 309 11.36 2.43 -7.59
CA ILE A 309 11.43 1.91 -6.23
C ILE A 309 12.44 0.77 -6.16
N VAL A 310 13.13 0.67 -5.03
CA VAL A 310 13.87 -0.54 -4.65
C VAL A 310 13.33 -1.13 -3.36
N ILE A 311 13.38 -2.47 -3.28
CA ILE A 311 13.02 -3.25 -2.10
C ILE A 311 14.17 -4.18 -1.71
N ARG A 312 14.39 -4.41 -0.42
CA ARG A 312 15.44 -5.33 0.04
C ARG A 312 14.95 -6.78 -0.06
N VAL A 313 15.78 -7.66 -0.64
CA VAL A 313 15.47 -9.09 -0.82
C VAL A 313 16.46 -10.02 -0.11
N SER A 314 17.63 -9.52 0.31
CA SER A 314 18.56 -10.20 1.22
C SER A 314 19.45 -9.19 1.93
#